data_AF-H0SC86-F1
#
_entry.id   AF-H0SC86-F1
#
_cell.length_a   1.000
_cell.length_b   1.000
_cell.length_c   1.000
_cell.angle_alpha   90.00
_cell.angle_beta   90.00
_cell.angle_gamma   90.00
#
_symmetry.space_group_name_H-M   'P 1'
#
loop_
_entity.id
_entity.type
_entity.pdbx_description
1 polymer ?
#
loop_
_entity_poly.entity_id
_entity_poly.type
_entity_poly.pdbx_seq_one_letter_code
_entity_poly.pdbx_strand_id
1 'polypeptide(L)'
;MAKIAKAAFDGQDLKPMWAALLGKLLDGTATAGEGLDLALVAQLIGEKSSGLAIQHDVLQAQQLYRVAGNGLAPRLRVLALAASTDMGSNTPIEFLLEDTDIELMLLYVVPGAELPSPLPAHDVAIVIASDSEDCQHALHEIDAVAARWPRPLLNPPQRIWHLDRDKLHALLAGVEGLLIPATIPAERERLVEVADEREPIEDISEALGFPIIIRPRGSHAGVGLEKIEEPIELSLYLDERDEQEFFVSRFVDYASEDGQFRKYRIVFVDGTAYACHMAIARRWDIWYLNAGMAASEGKRLEEATFMQTFDIGFGRRHRSVLAAIAERIGLDYFIIDCAETKNGALLVFEADNTAVVHNMDSPDVFPYKPPQMRKIFAAFADMIVKRAAAAAEQAA
;
A
#
# COMPACT_ATOMS: atom_id res chain seq x y z
N MET A 1 2.78 -0.40 -16.41
CA MET A 1 3.41 -0.23 -15.07
C MET A 1 4.46 -1.30 -14.72
N ALA A 2 4.09 -2.57 -14.47
CA ALA A 2 5.00 -3.59 -13.88
C ALA A 2 6.39 -3.70 -14.53
N LYS A 3 6.45 -3.78 -15.88
CA LYS A 3 7.71 -3.85 -16.63
C LYS A 3 8.60 -2.62 -16.48
N ILE A 4 8.02 -1.42 -16.48
CA ILE A 4 8.75 -0.15 -16.32
C ILE A 4 9.28 -0.04 -14.88
N ALA A 5 8.45 -0.38 -13.90
CA ALA A 5 8.84 -0.43 -12.50
C ALA A 5 9.97 -1.46 -12.25
N LYS A 6 9.92 -2.64 -12.90
CA LYS A 6 11.02 -3.62 -12.85
C LYS A 6 12.32 -3.07 -13.43
N ALA A 7 12.26 -2.40 -14.58
CA ALA A 7 13.44 -1.79 -15.18
C ALA A 7 14.07 -0.74 -14.25
N ALA A 8 13.26 0.13 -13.64
CA ALA A 8 13.72 1.07 -12.61
C ALA A 8 14.32 0.35 -11.40
N PHE A 9 13.64 -0.68 -10.90
CA PHE A 9 14.06 -1.47 -9.75
C PHE A 9 15.42 -2.15 -9.98
N ASP A 10 15.69 -2.61 -11.20
CA ASP A 10 16.97 -3.20 -11.61
C ASP A 10 18.09 -2.17 -11.84
N GLY A 11 17.80 -0.87 -11.65
CA GLY A 11 18.75 0.21 -11.87
C GLY A 11 19.02 0.52 -13.34
N GLN A 12 18.11 0.15 -14.25
CA GLN A 12 18.22 0.54 -15.65
C GLN A 12 17.97 2.05 -15.80
N ASP A 13 18.74 2.70 -16.67
CA ASP A 13 18.50 4.10 -17.01
C ASP A 13 17.23 4.22 -17.85
N LEU A 14 16.20 4.87 -17.29
CA LEU A 14 14.93 5.10 -17.96
C LEU A 14 14.93 6.35 -18.86
N LYS A 15 15.97 7.19 -18.85
CA LYS A 15 16.02 8.40 -19.67
C LYS A 15 15.89 8.15 -21.18
N PRO A 16 16.46 7.07 -21.76
CA PRO A 16 16.24 6.76 -23.18
C PRO A 16 14.77 6.44 -23.49
N MET A 17 14.09 5.73 -22.60
CA MET A 17 12.66 5.43 -22.73
C MET A 17 11.82 6.71 -22.63
N TRP A 18 12.14 7.57 -21.65
CA TRP A 18 11.51 8.88 -21.48
C TRP A 18 11.64 9.74 -22.74
N ALA A 19 12.85 9.88 -23.29
CA ALA A 19 13.10 10.67 -24.49
C ALA A 19 12.37 10.12 -25.73
N ALA A 20 12.31 8.80 -25.89
CA ALA A 20 11.59 8.17 -27.00
C ALA A 20 10.07 8.41 -26.92
N LEU A 21 9.48 8.27 -25.72
CA LEU A 21 8.06 8.51 -25.49
C LEU A 21 7.71 10.00 -25.63
N LEU A 22 8.57 10.89 -25.12
CA LEU A 22 8.41 12.33 -25.28
C LEU A 22 8.47 12.74 -26.76
N GLY A 23 9.39 12.17 -27.53
CA GLY A 23 9.46 12.40 -28.98
C GLY A 23 8.16 12.03 -29.68
N LYS A 24 7.60 10.85 -29.38
CA LYS A 24 6.30 10.43 -29.92
C LYS A 24 5.16 11.38 -29.54
N LEU A 25 5.15 11.86 -28.29
CA LEU A 25 4.15 12.81 -27.82
C LEU A 25 4.23 14.14 -28.57
N LEU A 26 5.44 14.70 -28.72
CA LEU A 26 5.69 15.95 -29.44
C LEU A 26 5.36 15.85 -30.93
N ASP A 27 5.60 14.69 -31.54
CA ASP A 27 5.26 14.41 -32.93
C ASP A 27 3.76 14.10 -33.14
N GLY A 28 2.96 14.04 -32.07
CA GLY A 28 1.54 13.72 -32.12
C GLY A 28 1.24 12.26 -32.50
N THR A 29 2.22 11.37 -32.34
CA THR A 29 2.11 9.94 -32.71
C THR A 29 1.96 9.01 -31.50
N ALA A 30 2.08 9.54 -30.28
CA ALA A 30 1.87 8.77 -29.06
C ALA A 30 0.41 8.33 -28.91
N THR A 31 0.22 7.06 -28.56
CA THR A 31 -1.05 6.57 -28.05
C THR A 31 -1.29 7.07 -26.62
N ALA A 32 -2.55 7.07 -26.15
CA ALA A 32 -2.86 7.45 -24.77
C ALA A 32 -2.11 6.57 -23.74
N GLY A 33 -1.97 5.27 -24.02
CA GLY A 33 -1.22 4.35 -23.15
C GLY A 33 0.27 4.72 -23.06
N GLU A 34 0.89 5.10 -24.17
CA GLU A 34 2.28 5.61 -24.18
C GLU A 34 2.41 6.95 -23.43
N GLY A 35 1.37 7.78 -23.43
CA GLY A 35 1.29 8.98 -22.60
C GLY A 35 1.29 8.67 -21.10
N LEU A 36 0.55 7.64 -20.68
CA LEU A 36 0.60 7.15 -19.29
C LEU A 36 1.96 6.54 -18.93
N ASP A 37 2.56 5.76 -19.83
CA ASP A 37 3.90 5.22 -19.61
C ASP A 37 4.95 6.34 -19.49
N LEU A 38 4.81 7.42 -20.27
CA LEU A 38 5.66 8.61 -20.17
C LEU A 38 5.53 9.28 -18.80
N ALA A 39 4.29 9.47 -18.34
CA ALA A 39 4.01 10.03 -17.01
C ALA A 39 4.60 9.16 -15.89
N LEU A 40 4.45 7.84 -15.98
CA LEU A 40 5.02 6.89 -15.02
C LEU A 40 6.55 6.96 -15.00
N VAL A 41 7.18 6.97 -16.17
CA VAL A 41 8.65 7.08 -16.27
C VAL A 41 9.14 8.40 -15.67
N ALA A 42 8.46 9.52 -15.96
CA ALA A 42 8.80 10.82 -15.39
C ALA A 42 8.77 10.80 -13.85
N GLN A 43 7.73 10.19 -13.25
CA GLN A 43 7.67 10.00 -11.81
C GLN A 43 8.83 9.15 -11.27
N LEU A 44 9.18 8.04 -11.95
CA LEU A 44 10.27 7.14 -11.53
C LEU A 44 11.67 7.78 -11.60
N ILE A 45 11.90 8.73 -12.51
CA ILE A 45 13.19 9.44 -12.64
C ILE A 45 13.28 10.69 -11.76
N GLY A 46 12.27 10.97 -10.93
CA GLY A 46 12.23 12.10 -10.00
C GLY A 46 11.50 13.35 -10.50
N GLU A 47 10.97 13.34 -11.72
CA GLU A 47 10.22 14.45 -12.33
C GLU A 47 8.71 14.35 -12.02
N LYS A 48 8.36 14.21 -10.73
CA LYS A 48 6.99 13.89 -10.27
C LYS A 48 5.95 14.90 -10.76
N SER A 49 6.22 16.20 -10.63
CA SER A 49 5.28 17.26 -11.03
C SER A 49 4.98 17.23 -12.53
N SER A 50 6.02 17.14 -13.36
CA SER A 50 5.89 17.00 -14.81
C SER A 50 5.16 15.72 -15.20
N GLY A 51 5.46 14.61 -14.54
CA GLY A 51 4.77 13.34 -14.76
C GLY A 51 3.28 13.41 -14.44
N LEU A 52 2.89 14.05 -13.33
CA LEU A 52 1.49 14.24 -12.96
C LEU A 52 0.74 15.17 -13.91
N ALA A 53 1.40 16.23 -14.42
CA ALA A 53 0.79 17.11 -15.42
C ALA A 53 0.50 16.35 -16.73
N ILE A 54 1.46 15.55 -17.22
CA ILE A 54 1.26 14.70 -18.40
C ILE A 54 0.13 13.69 -18.16
N GLN A 55 0.12 13.05 -16.98
CA GLN A 55 -0.93 12.10 -16.61
C GLN A 55 -2.31 12.76 -16.63
N HIS A 56 -2.44 13.96 -16.06
CA HIS A 56 -3.69 14.71 -16.05
C HIS A 56 -4.22 14.92 -17.47
N ASP A 57 -3.42 15.45 -18.38
CA ASP A 57 -3.83 15.72 -19.76
C ASP A 57 -4.23 14.44 -20.51
N VAL A 58 -3.45 13.36 -20.33
CA VAL A 58 -3.73 12.06 -20.94
C VAL A 58 -5.04 11.46 -20.41
N LEU A 59 -5.30 11.57 -19.11
CA LEU A 59 -6.51 11.04 -18.47
C LEU A 59 -7.77 11.85 -18.81
N GLN A 60 -7.66 13.15 -19.10
CA GLN A 60 -8.77 13.95 -19.63
C GLN A 60 -9.21 13.49 -21.03
N ALA A 61 -8.28 12.98 -21.83
CA ALA A 61 -8.58 12.46 -23.16
C ALA A 61 -9.12 11.02 -23.12
N GLN A 62 -8.61 10.19 -22.20
CA GLN A 62 -8.99 8.78 -22.10
C GLN A 62 -8.84 8.26 -20.66
N GLN A 63 -9.92 7.68 -20.11
CA GLN A 63 -9.94 7.15 -18.74
C GLN A 63 -9.70 5.64 -18.67
N LEU A 64 -9.98 4.90 -19.75
CA LEU A 64 -9.93 3.44 -19.80
C LEU A 64 -8.70 2.93 -20.55
N TYR A 65 -7.94 2.04 -19.93
CA TYR A 65 -6.74 1.44 -20.48
C TYR A 65 -6.79 -0.07 -20.33
N ARG A 66 -6.13 -0.78 -21.24
CA ARG A 66 -5.93 -2.24 -21.15
C ARG A 66 -4.45 -2.51 -20.96
N VAL A 67 -4.12 -3.33 -19.96
CA VAL A 67 -2.72 -3.68 -19.67
C VAL A 67 -2.22 -4.67 -20.73
N ALA A 68 -1.11 -4.33 -21.37
CA ALA A 68 -0.53 -5.16 -22.43
C ALA A 68 0.17 -6.40 -21.86
N GLY A 69 -0.17 -7.59 -22.36
CA GLY A 69 0.52 -8.84 -22.02
C GLY A 69 -0.38 -10.05 -21.80
N ASN A 70 -1.66 -9.82 -21.50
CA ASN A 70 -2.60 -10.90 -21.22
C ASN A 70 -3.15 -11.41 -22.58
N GLY A 71 -3.16 -12.72 -22.80
CA GLY A 71 -3.36 -13.34 -24.13
C GLY A 71 -4.63 -12.89 -24.88
N LEU A 72 -4.68 -13.16 -26.20
CA LEU A 72 -5.76 -12.71 -27.10
C LEU A 72 -7.17 -13.21 -26.73
N ALA A 73 -7.29 -14.25 -25.91
CA ALA A 73 -8.54 -14.80 -25.41
C ALA A 73 -8.46 -14.94 -23.88
N PRO A 74 -8.76 -13.87 -23.12
CA PRO A 74 -8.69 -13.92 -21.67
C PRO A 74 -9.81 -14.79 -21.10
N ARG A 75 -9.50 -15.51 -20.04
CA ARG A 75 -10.49 -16.34 -19.33
C ARG A 75 -11.46 -15.49 -18.52
N LEU A 76 -10.98 -14.38 -17.96
CA LEU A 76 -11.75 -13.40 -17.19
C LEU A 76 -11.25 -11.99 -17.45
N ARG A 77 -12.10 -11.00 -17.18
CA ARG A 77 -11.79 -9.57 -17.25
C ARG A 77 -11.96 -8.91 -15.89
N VAL A 78 -10.90 -8.25 -15.43
CA VAL A 78 -10.88 -7.43 -14.21
C VAL A 78 -10.85 -5.96 -14.59
N LEU A 79 -11.75 -5.18 -13.97
CA LEU A 79 -11.77 -3.73 -14.07
C LEU A 79 -11.23 -3.11 -12.76
N ALA A 80 -10.01 -2.58 -12.79
CA ALA A 80 -9.45 -1.85 -11.66
C ALA A 80 -9.91 -0.40 -11.70
N LEU A 81 -10.52 0.06 -10.61
CA LEU A 81 -10.97 1.44 -10.43
C LEU A 81 -9.86 2.21 -9.71
N ALA A 82 -9.19 3.08 -10.45
CA ALA A 82 -8.02 3.82 -10.01
C ALA A 82 -8.35 5.30 -9.76
N ALA A 83 -7.65 5.92 -8.81
CA ALA A 83 -7.63 7.38 -8.69
C ALA A 83 -6.64 7.98 -9.70
N SER A 84 -6.94 9.16 -10.24
CA SER A 84 -6.02 9.96 -11.06
C SER A 84 -4.94 10.62 -10.18
N THR A 85 -4.03 9.82 -9.66
CA THR A 85 -2.99 10.21 -8.70
C THR A 85 -1.64 9.56 -9.07
N ASP A 86 -0.60 9.85 -8.28
CA ASP A 86 0.72 9.25 -8.44
C ASP A 86 0.70 7.72 -8.27
N MET A 87 1.75 7.07 -8.79
CA MET A 87 1.80 5.61 -8.86
C MET A 87 1.70 4.91 -7.49
N GLY A 88 2.09 5.57 -6.39
CA GLY A 88 2.13 4.98 -5.05
C GLY A 88 0.77 4.95 -4.36
N SER A 89 -0.21 5.68 -4.88
CA SER A 89 -1.55 5.80 -4.30
C SER A 89 -2.59 4.88 -4.96
N ASN A 90 -2.17 4.02 -5.90
CA ASN A 90 -2.99 2.93 -6.43
C ASN A 90 -2.30 1.58 -6.22
N THR A 91 -3.05 0.53 -5.87
CA THR A 91 -2.53 -0.83 -5.77
C THR A 91 -2.01 -1.30 -7.13
N PRO A 92 -0.74 -1.69 -7.26
CA PRO A 92 -0.17 -2.10 -8.55
C PRO A 92 -0.50 -3.57 -8.86
N ILE A 93 -1.79 -3.87 -9.04
CA ILE A 93 -2.29 -5.24 -9.26
C ILE A 93 -1.80 -5.86 -10.58
N GLU A 94 -1.18 -5.06 -11.46
CA GLU A 94 -0.42 -5.55 -12.61
C GLU A 94 0.64 -6.57 -12.21
N PHE A 95 1.33 -6.39 -11.08
CA PHE A 95 2.32 -7.36 -10.59
C PHE A 95 1.69 -8.69 -10.19
N LEU A 96 0.45 -8.67 -9.71
CA LEU A 96 -0.26 -9.86 -9.25
C LEU A 96 -0.83 -10.68 -10.42
N LEU A 97 -1.01 -10.06 -11.59
CA LEU A 97 -1.69 -10.64 -12.74
C LEU A 97 -0.80 -10.84 -13.99
N GLU A 98 0.47 -10.43 -13.95
CA GLU A 98 1.38 -10.40 -15.13
C GLU A 98 1.48 -11.73 -15.90
N ASP A 99 1.50 -12.87 -15.18
CA ASP A 99 1.63 -14.21 -15.77
C ASP A 99 0.31 -15.00 -15.77
N THR A 100 -0.83 -14.30 -15.77
CA THR A 100 -2.16 -14.93 -15.73
C THR A 100 -2.92 -14.82 -17.06
N ASP A 101 -3.99 -15.59 -17.19
CA ASP A 101 -4.93 -15.51 -18.32
C ASP A 101 -6.08 -14.52 -18.08
N ILE A 102 -5.93 -13.62 -17.11
CA ILE A 102 -6.93 -12.62 -16.71
C ILE A 102 -6.61 -11.30 -17.39
N GLU A 103 -7.49 -10.75 -18.22
CA GLU A 103 -7.34 -9.41 -18.80
C GLU A 103 -7.55 -8.35 -17.71
N LEU A 104 -6.62 -7.39 -17.62
CA LEU A 104 -6.69 -6.28 -16.68
C LEU A 104 -6.97 -4.98 -17.44
N MET A 105 -8.05 -4.31 -17.04
CA MET A 105 -8.42 -2.98 -17.52
C MET A 105 -8.31 -2.00 -16.36
N LEU A 106 -7.69 -0.84 -16.59
CA LEU A 106 -7.59 0.25 -15.64
C LEU A 106 -8.58 1.34 -16.04
N LEU A 107 -9.52 1.68 -15.17
CA LEU A 107 -10.41 2.82 -15.32
C LEU A 107 -10.05 3.86 -14.28
N TYR A 108 -9.49 4.97 -14.74
CA TYR A 108 -9.19 6.12 -13.89
C TYR A 108 -10.44 6.95 -13.66
N VAL A 109 -10.76 7.19 -12.39
CA VAL A 109 -11.77 8.16 -11.99
C VAL A 109 -11.11 9.53 -12.00
N VAL A 110 -11.58 10.39 -12.90
CA VAL A 110 -10.96 11.70 -13.19
C VAL A 110 -11.91 12.80 -12.72
N PRO A 111 -11.45 13.77 -11.91
CA PRO A 111 -12.27 14.88 -11.47
C PRO A 111 -12.99 15.60 -12.61
N GLY A 112 -14.32 15.72 -12.48
CA GLY A 112 -15.18 16.40 -13.45
C GLY A 112 -15.60 15.56 -14.67
N ALA A 113 -15.13 14.32 -14.79
CA ALA A 113 -15.55 13.39 -15.84
C ALA A 113 -16.43 12.27 -15.26
N GLU A 114 -17.55 12.00 -15.92
CA GLU A 114 -18.45 10.90 -15.55
C GLU A 114 -17.80 9.54 -15.84
N LEU A 115 -18.21 8.50 -15.09
CA LEU A 115 -17.85 7.13 -15.44
C LEU A 115 -18.45 6.72 -16.81
N PRO A 116 -17.74 5.93 -17.62
CA PRO A 116 -18.25 5.48 -18.92
C PRO A 116 -19.60 4.77 -18.81
N SER A 117 -20.53 5.14 -19.70
CA SER A 117 -21.83 4.48 -19.84
C SER A 117 -22.07 4.10 -21.31
N PRO A 118 -22.12 2.79 -21.64
CA PRO A 118 -22.00 1.65 -20.74
C PRO A 118 -20.58 1.46 -20.19
N LEU A 119 -20.48 0.85 -19.01
CA LEU A 119 -19.20 0.39 -18.47
C LEU A 119 -18.56 -0.66 -19.41
N PRO A 120 -17.22 -0.76 -19.47
CA PRO A 120 -16.57 -1.82 -20.23
C PRO A 120 -16.98 -3.19 -19.69
N ALA A 121 -17.18 -4.18 -20.58
CA ALA A 121 -17.57 -5.52 -20.19
C ALA A 121 -16.49 -6.16 -19.29
N HIS A 122 -16.83 -6.47 -18.05
CA HIS A 122 -15.96 -7.09 -17.06
C HIS A 122 -16.71 -8.15 -16.25
N ASP A 123 -15.95 -9.02 -15.59
CA ASP A 123 -16.47 -10.09 -14.73
C ASP A 123 -16.38 -9.70 -13.26
N VAL A 124 -15.33 -8.96 -12.88
CA VAL A 124 -15.08 -8.46 -11.51
C VAL A 124 -14.49 -7.06 -11.59
N ALA A 125 -14.86 -6.18 -10.66
CA ALA A 125 -14.20 -4.91 -10.44
C ALA A 125 -13.47 -4.90 -9.10
N ILE A 126 -12.39 -4.12 -8.99
CA ILE A 126 -11.63 -3.92 -7.75
C ILE A 126 -11.25 -2.45 -7.62
N VAL A 127 -11.49 -1.86 -6.45
CA VAL A 127 -10.98 -0.52 -6.15
C VAL A 127 -9.52 -0.63 -5.74
N ILE A 128 -8.66 0.06 -6.49
CA ILE A 128 -7.21 0.08 -6.23
C ILE A 128 -6.72 1.42 -5.68
N ALA A 129 -7.56 2.46 -5.67
CA ALA A 129 -7.24 3.73 -5.01
C ALA A 129 -7.06 3.53 -3.49
N SER A 130 -6.08 4.22 -2.90
CA SER A 130 -5.88 4.25 -1.45
C SER A 130 -6.89 5.13 -0.73
N ASP A 131 -6.81 5.15 0.60
CA ASP A 131 -7.49 6.10 1.47
C ASP A 131 -6.78 7.46 1.58
N SER A 132 -5.76 7.73 0.76
CA SER A 132 -5.06 9.02 0.77
C SER A 132 -5.98 10.18 0.39
N GLU A 133 -5.61 11.40 0.80
CA GLU A 133 -6.38 12.61 0.52
C GLU A 133 -6.63 12.80 -0.98
N ASP A 134 -5.61 12.60 -1.80
CA ASP A 134 -5.69 12.70 -3.27
C ASP A 134 -6.62 11.66 -3.91
N CYS A 135 -6.94 10.58 -3.20
CA CYS A 135 -7.85 9.53 -3.66
C CYS A 135 -9.31 9.74 -3.23
N GLN A 136 -9.59 10.68 -2.31
CA GLN A 136 -10.93 10.83 -1.72
C GLN A 136 -12.01 11.12 -2.76
N HIS A 137 -11.70 11.96 -3.75
CA HIS A 137 -12.64 12.22 -4.84
C HIS A 137 -13.00 10.94 -5.59
N ALA A 138 -12.01 10.15 -6.00
CA ALA A 138 -12.23 8.89 -6.70
C ALA A 138 -13.02 7.89 -5.85
N LEU A 139 -12.68 7.75 -4.56
CA LEU A 139 -13.40 6.88 -3.63
C LEU A 139 -14.88 7.28 -3.50
N HIS A 140 -15.19 8.58 -3.38
CA HIS A 140 -16.57 9.06 -3.30
C HIS A 140 -17.38 8.80 -4.58
N GLU A 141 -16.80 9.02 -5.76
CA GLU A 141 -17.48 8.75 -7.03
C GLU A 141 -17.75 7.24 -7.22
N ILE A 142 -16.81 6.39 -6.81
CA ILE A 142 -16.99 4.92 -6.82
C ILE A 142 -18.06 4.52 -5.80
N ASP A 143 -18.03 5.09 -4.60
CA ASP A 143 -18.98 4.81 -3.52
C ASP A 143 -20.42 5.10 -3.94
N ALA A 144 -20.63 6.23 -4.62
CA ALA A 144 -21.92 6.67 -5.15
C ALA A 144 -22.56 5.67 -6.13
N VAL A 145 -21.77 4.77 -6.73
CA VAL A 145 -22.25 3.74 -7.66
C VAL A 145 -22.06 2.31 -7.15
N ALA A 146 -21.35 2.11 -6.04
CA ALA A 146 -20.96 0.80 -5.53
C ALA A 146 -22.17 -0.12 -5.28
N ALA A 147 -23.24 0.39 -4.66
CA ALA A 147 -24.44 -0.39 -4.35
C ALA A 147 -25.21 -0.89 -5.59
N ARG A 148 -25.01 -0.23 -6.75
CA ARG A 148 -25.64 -0.59 -8.03
C ARG A 148 -24.63 -1.13 -9.04
N TRP A 149 -23.42 -1.45 -8.61
CA TRP A 149 -22.39 -1.95 -9.51
C TRP A 149 -22.83 -3.30 -10.10
N PRO A 150 -22.72 -3.51 -11.42
CA PRO A 150 -23.35 -4.65 -12.09
C PRO A 150 -22.63 -5.99 -11.89
N ARG A 151 -21.45 -5.98 -11.25
CA ARG A 151 -20.55 -7.12 -11.03
C ARG A 151 -20.06 -7.11 -9.58
N PRO A 152 -19.39 -8.17 -9.09
CA PRO A 152 -18.68 -8.10 -7.82
C PRO A 152 -17.70 -6.93 -7.80
N LEU A 153 -17.81 -6.10 -6.77
CA LEU A 153 -16.89 -5.00 -6.48
C LEU A 153 -16.04 -5.36 -5.26
N LEU A 154 -14.76 -5.64 -5.50
CA LEU A 154 -13.80 -5.94 -4.46
C LEU A 154 -13.24 -4.66 -3.85
N ASN A 155 -12.90 -4.73 -2.55
CA ASN A 155 -12.38 -3.60 -1.78
C ASN A 155 -13.26 -2.33 -1.90
N PRO A 156 -14.55 -2.38 -1.52
CA PRO A 156 -15.42 -1.22 -1.70
C PRO A 156 -14.96 -0.02 -0.83
N PRO A 157 -15.21 1.23 -1.27
CA PRO A 157 -14.68 2.43 -0.60
C PRO A 157 -14.98 2.51 0.90
N GLN A 158 -16.16 2.06 1.33
CA GLN A 158 -16.56 2.10 2.75
C GLN A 158 -15.61 1.30 3.66
N ARG A 159 -14.96 0.26 3.12
CA ARG A 159 -13.96 -0.52 3.86
C ARG A 159 -12.57 0.10 3.75
N ILE A 160 -12.22 0.69 2.61
CA ILE A 160 -10.93 1.35 2.39
C ILE A 160 -10.75 2.53 3.37
N TRP A 161 -11.79 3.34 3.59
CA TRP A 161 -11.71 4.48 4.53
C TRP A 161 -11.38 4.11 5.98
N HIS A 162 -11.53 2.84 6.37
CA HIS A 162 -11.17 2.36 7.70
C HIS A 162 -9.68 2.01 7.86
N LEU A 163 -8.91 2.05 6.76
CA LEU A 163 -7.45 1.86 6.78
C LEU A 163 -6.69 3.07 7.30
N ASP A 164 -7.34 4.24 7.35
CA ASP A 164 -6.77 5.47 7.87
C ASP A 164 -6.28 5.26 9.31
N ARG A 165 -5.13 5.85 9.65
CA ARG A 165 -4.35 5.43 10.84
C ARG A 165 -5.09 5.68 12.14
N ASP A 166 -5.82 6.78 12.21
CA ASP A 166 -6.64 7.15 13.36
C ASP A 166 -7.83 6.18 13.55
N LYS A 167 -8.44 5.73 12.44
CA LYS A 167 -9.59 4.81 12.42
C LYS A 167 -9.20 3.35 12.61
N LEU A 168 -8.05 2.94 12.08
CA LEU A 168 -7.57 1.55 12.13
C LEU A 168 -7.42 1.07 13.57
N HIS A 169 -6.93 1.93 14.47
CA HIS A 169 -6.85 1.63 15.90
C HIS A 169 -8.23 1.29 16.47
N ALA A 170 -9.23 2.13 16.23
CA ALA A 170 -10.59 1.93 16.73
C ALA A 170 -11.22 0.65 16.15
N LEU A 171 -10.98 0.38 14.87
CA LEU A 171 -11.46 -0.83 14.20
C LEU A 171 -10.90 -2.11 14.85
N LEU A 172 -9.61 -2.11 15.17
CA LEU A 172 -8.90 -3.27 15.68
C LEU A 172 -8.84 -3.35 17.22
N ALA A 173 -9.34 -2.35 17.94
CA ALA A 173 -9.32 -2.30 19.39
C ALA A 173 -9.98 -3.53 20.05
N GLY A 174 -9.34 -4.08 21.07
CA GLY A 174 -9.87 -5.21 21.84
C GLY A 174 -9.70 -6.60 21.20
N VAL A 175 -8.93 -6.74 20.10
CA VAL A 175 -8.48 -8.06 19.66
C VAL A 175 -7.43 -8.59 20.64
N GLU A 176 -7.71 -9.74 21.28
CA GLU A 176 -6.76 -10.38 22.20
C GLU A 176 -5.48 -10.80 21.47
N GLY A 177 -4.32 -10.47 22.02
CA GLY A 177 -3.01 -10.75 21.41
C GLY A 177 -2.58 -9.73 20.35
N LEU A 178 -3.40 -8.70 20.07
CA LEU A 178 -3.06 -7.57 19.22
C LEU A 178 -2.63 -6.36 20.06
N LEU A 179 -1.57 -5.71 19.64
CA LEU A 179 -1.19 -4.38 20.09
C LEU A 179 -1.27 -3.43 18.90
N ILE A 180 -2.10 -2.40 19.00
CA ILE A 180 -2.14 -1.30 18.05
C ILE A 180 -2.19 0.00 18.84
N PRO A 181 -1.10 0.79 18.89
CA PRO A 181 -1.10 2.10 19.50
C PRO A 181 -2.15 3.02 18.86
N ALA A 182 -2.79 3.88 19.66
CA ALA A 182 -3.66 4.91 19.12
C ALA A 182 -2.82 5.92 18.33
N THR A 183 -3.26 6.24 17.11
CA THR A 183 -2.70 7.33 16.32
C THR A 183 -3.63 8.53 16.44
N ILE A 184 -3.12 9.61 17.04
CA ILE A 184 -3.89 10.79 17.40
C ILE A 184 -3.56 11.91 16.40
N PRO A 185 -4.55 12.48 15.69
CA PRO A 185 -4.34 13.70 14.94
C PRO A 185 -4.10 14.86 15.92
N ALA A 186 -3.07 15.66 15.67
CA ALA A 186 -2.71 16.81 16.48
C ALA A 186 -2.37 18.00 15.57
N GLU A 187 -2.88 19.18 15.95
CA GLU A 187 -2.51 20.43 15.31
C GLU A 187 -1.16 20.92 15.84
N ARG A 188 -0.41 21.61 14.98
CA ARG A 188 0.91 22.18 15.31
C ARG A 188 0.87 23.06 16.55
N GLU A 189 -0.14 23.91 16.68
CA GLU A 189 -0.30 24.84 17.81
C GLU A 189 -0.27 24.09 19.13
N ARG A 190 -1.02 22.98 19.22
CA ARG A 190 -1.06 22.14 20.41
C ARG A 190 0.28 21.46 20.71
N LEU A 191 0.98 21.02 19.67
CA LEU A 191 2.31 20.42 19.84
C LEU A 191 3.36 21.44 20.29
N VAL A 192 3.22 22.72 19.90
CA VAL A 192 4.04 23.82 20.40
C VAL A 192 3.75 24.08 21.88
N GLU A 193 2.50 24.04 22.33
CA GLU A 193 2.16 24.17 23.76
C GLU A 193 2.81 23.08 24.61
N VAL A 194 2.84 21.84 24.11
CA VAL A 194 3.54 20.71 24.75
C VAL A 194 5.06 20.90 24.71
N ALA A 195 5.62 21.33 23.58
CA ALA A 195 7.06 21.55 23.41
C ALA A 195 7.60 22.66 24.34
N ASP A 196 6.79 23.70 24.57
CA ASP A 196 7.08 24.80 25.50
C ASP A 196 6.81 24.44 26.98
N GLU A 197 6.47 23.19 27.29
CA GLU A 197 6.08 22.69 28.62
C GLU A 197 4.88 23.43 29.24
N ARG A 198 4.08 24.13 28.44
CA ARG A 198 2.87 24.80 28.92
C ARG A 198 1.78 23.79 29.27
N GLU A 199 1.84 22.61 28.65
CA GLU A 199 0.89 21.53 28.84
C GLU A 199 1.57 20.16 28.74
N PRO A 200 1.11 19.16 29.52
CA PRO A 200 1.54 17.78 29.39
C PRO A 200 1.02 17.16 28.07
N ILE A 201 1.77 16.20 27.52
CA ILE A 201 1.37 15.53 26.27
C ILE A 201 0.09 14.69 26.44
N GLU A 202 -0.18 14.27 27.67
CA GLU A 202 -1.40 13.58 28.08
C GLU A 202 -2.65 14.44 27.89
N ASP A 203 -2.53 15.78 27.85
CA ASP A 203 -3.65 16.67 27.55
C ASP A 203 -4.03 16.64 26.06
N ILE A 204 -3.15 16.16 25.17
CA ILE A 204 -3.52 15.81 23.78
C ILE A 204 -4.31 14.51 23.77
N SER A 205 -3.83 13.50 24.51
CA SER A 205 -4.51 12.23 24.71
C SER A 205 -3.90 11.46 25.88
N GLU A 206 -4.73 10.93 26.77
CA GLU A 206 -4.31 10.12 27.92
C GLU A 206 -3.50 8.86 27.52
N ALA A 207 -3.55 8.46 26.25
CA ALA A 207 -2.80 7.32 25.71
C ALA A 207 -1.35 7.68 25.32
N LEU A 208 -1.00 8.96 25.32
CA LEU A 208 0.33 9.46 24.97
C LEU A 208 1.21 9.60 26.21
N GLY A 209 2.51 9.54 25.95
CA GLY A 209 3.58 9.69 26.91
C GLY A 209 4.90 9.51 26.18
N PHE A 210 5.91 10.31 26.50
CA PHE A 210 7.21 10.18 25.84
C PHE A 210 7.88 8.82 26.17
N PRO A 211 8.59 8.19 25.21
CA PRO A 211 8.74 8.65 23.83
C PRO A 211 7.50 8.48 22.96
N ILE A 212 7.30 9.43 22.05
CA ILE A 212 6.30 9.38 20.99
C ILE A 212 6.95 9.18 19.62
N ILE A 213 6.13 8.77 18.65
CA ILE A 213 6.42 8.88 17.23
C ILE A 213 5.53 10.00 16.67
N ILE A 214 6.10 10.89 15.88
CA ILE A 214 5.42 11.98 15.18
C ILE A 214 5.66 11.86 13.68
N ARG A 215 4.65 12.23 12.87
CA ARG A 215 4.78 12.42 11.43
C ARG A 215 3.83 13.50 10.93
N PRO A 216 4.13 14.21 9.84
CA PRO A 216 3.16 15.07 9.18
C PRO A 216 1.99 14.26 8.62
N ARG A 217 0.79 14.83 8.66
CA ARG A 217 -0.39 14.25 8.01
C ARG A 217 -0.19 14.25 6.49
N GLY A 218 -0.64 13.20 5.82
CA GLY A 218 -0.48 13.04 4.36
C GLY A 218 0.93 12.67 3.89
N SER A 219 1.93 12.59 4.79
CA SER A 219 3.25 12.09 4.41
C SER A 219 3.21 10.59 4.14
N HIS A 220 4.15 10.07 3.35
CA HIS A 220 4.31 8.63 3.08
C HIS A 220 5.80 8.23 3.12
N ALA A 221 6.08 6.93 3.11
CA ALA A 221 7.43 6.37 3.03
C ALA A 221 8.42 6.89 4.10
N GLY A 222 7.91 7.21 5.30
CA GLY A 222 8.74 7.67 6.43
C GLY A 222 9.16 9.14 6.36
N VAL A 223 8.68 9.92 5.38
CA VAL A 223 9.01 11.35 5.30
C VAL A 223 8.48 12.08 6.53
N GLY A 224 9.40 12.69 7.28
CA GLY A 224 9.09 13.42 8.52
C GLY A 224 8.70 12.55 9.70
N LEU A 225 8.85 11.22 9.60
CA LEU A 225 8.62 10.31 10.71
C LEU A 225 9.80 10.39 11.68
N GLU A 226 9.57 10.81 12.92
CA GLU A 226 10.61 10.90 13.94
C GLU A 226 10.14 10.30 15.27
N LYS A 227 11.10 9.83 16.07
CA LYS A 227 10.87 9.45 17.47
C LYS A 227 11.33 10.61 18.33
N ILE A 228 10.46 11.08 19.21
CA ILE A 228 10.72 12.19 20.13
C ILE A 228 10.75 11.63 21.54
N GLU A 229 11.85 11.83 22.26
CA GLU A 229 12.07 11.33 23.62
C GLU A 229 11.63 12.34 24.69
N GLU A 230 11.60 13.64 24.38
CA GLU A 230 11.27 14.70 25.34
C GLU A 230 10.76 16.00 24.67
N PRO A 231 10.09 16.91 25.40
CA PRO A 231 9.52 18.13 24.84
C PRO A 231 10.48 19.02 24.04
N ILE A 232 11.76 19.12 24.46
CA ILE A 232 12.75 19.93 23.73
C ILE A 232 13.04 19.37 22.33
N GLU A 233 13.04 18.04 22.17
CA GLU A 233 13.18 17.40 20.86
C GLU A 233 11.94 17.64 19.98
N LEU A 234 10.75 17.75 20.58
CA LEU A 234 9.53 18.13 19.87
C LEU A 234 9.64 19.55 19.30
N SER A 235 10.16 20.50 20.08
CA SER A 235 10.39 21.87 19.62
C SER A 235 11.33 21.90 18.41
N LEU A 236 12.47 21.21 18.50
CA LEU A 236 13.46 21.15 17.41
C LEU A 236 12.87 20.52 16.15
N TYR A 237 12.10 19.45 16.30
CA TYR A 237 11.41 18.80 15.18
C TYR A 237 10.42 19.75 14.49
N LEU A 238 9.62 20.49 15.28
CA LEU A 238 8.65 21.43 14.73
C LEU A 238 9.33 22.59 14.00
N ASP A 239 10.44 23.14 14.52
CA ASP A 239 11.18 24.24 13.88
C ASP A 239 11.70 23.91 12.47
N GLU A 240 11.93 22.63 12.17
CA GLU A 240 12.39 22.14 10.85
C GLU A 240 11.24 21.83 9.87
N ARG A 241 9.98 22.08 10.27
CA ARG A 241 8.78 21.63 9.56
C ARG A 241 7.81 22.78 9.33
N ASP A 242 7.17 22.81 8.17
CA ASP A 242 6.14 23.81 7.83
C ASP A 242 4.72 23.26 7.97
N GLU A 243 4.57 21.95 8.13
CA GLU A 243 3.28 21.26 8.18
C GLU A 243 2.47 21.67 9.43
N GLN A 244 1.14 21.75 9.29
CA GLN A 244 0.24 22.23 10.35
C GLN A 244 -0.49 21.11 11.09
N GLU A 245 -0.55 19.92 10.51
CA GLU A 245 -1.22 18.76 11.06
C GLU A 245 -0.27 17.58 11.13
N PHE A 246 -0.31 16.87 12.25
CA PHE A 246 0.55 15.73 12.53
C PHE A 246 -0.27 14.55 13.04
N PHE A 247 0.27 13.35 12.84
CA PHE A 247 -0.14 12.17 13.59
C PHE A 247 0.90 11.87 14.65
N VAL A 248 0.41 11.65 15.89
CA VAL A 248 1.23 11.30 17.04
C VAL A 248 0.75 9.97 17.62
N SER A 249 1.69 9.12 18.00
CA SER A 249 1.41 7.86 18.70
C SER A 249 2.49 7.62 19.73
N ARG A 250 2.18 6.93 20.83
CA ARG A 250 3.23 6.41 21.72
C ARG A 250 4.19 5.50 20.96
N PHE A 251 5.47 5.58 21.28
CA PHE A 251 6.47 4.64 20.76
C PHE A 251 6.30 3.28 21.46
N VAL A 252 6.47 2.19 20.70
CA VAL A 252 6.52 0.83 21.26
C VAL A 252 7.87 0.23 20.93
N ASP A 253 8.68 -0.05 21.94
CA ASP A 253 9.93 -0.80 21.76
C ASP A 253 9.62 -2.27 21.44
N TYR A 254 9.75 -2.62 20.17
CA TYR A 254 9.58 -3.98 19.67
C TYR A 254 10.92 -4.64 19.28
N ALA A 255 12.06 -4.11 19.75
CA ALA A 255 13.33 -4.78 19.57
C ALA A 255 13.29 -6.18 20.18
N SER A 256 13.80 -7.16 19.45
CA SER A 256 13.97 -8.52 19.98
C SER A 256 15.18 -8.58 20.92
N GLU A 257 15.44 -9.75 21.50
CA GLU A 257 16.52 -9.95 22.48
C GLU A 257 17.93 -9.59 21.95
N ASP A 258 18.13 -9.65 20.64
CA ASP A 258 19.38 -9.28 19.97
C ASP A 258 19.54 -7.76 19.77
N GLY A 259 18.60 -6.95 20.25
CA GLY A 259 18.58 -5.50 20.09
C GLY A 259 18.26 -5.03 18.67
N GLN A 260 17.82 -5.94 17.79
CA GLN A 260 17.37 -5.60 16.44
C GLN A 260 15.83 -5.60 16.37
N PHE A 261 15.32 -4.78 15.47
CA PHE A 261 13.91 -4.66 15.14
C PHE A 261 13.58 -5.54 13.94
N ARG A 262 12.42 -6.21 13.99
CA ARG A 262 11.89 -7.07 12.92
C ARG A 262 10.54 -6.55 12.48
N LYS A 263 10.46 -6.09 11.24
CA LYS A 263 9.22 -5.66 10.59
C LYS A 263 8.79 -6.74 9.60
N TYR A 264 7.56 -7.20 9.73
CA TYR A 264 6.92 -8.17 8.84
C TYR A 264 5.87 -7.48 8.00
N ARG A 265 5.88 -7.75 6.70
CA ARG A 265 4.77 -7.43 5.81
C ARG A 265 3.94 -8.68 5.57
N ILE A 266 2.65 -8.59 5.86
CA ILE A 266 1.70 -9.69 5.69
C ILE A 266 0.60 -9.24 4.75
N VAL A 267 0.34 -10.03 3.72
CA VAL A 267 -0.70 -9.78 2.73
C VAL A 267 -1.90 -10.65 3.06
N PHE A 268 -3.09 -10.06 3.01
CA PHE A 268 -4.34 -10.75 3.15
C PHE A 268 -5.00 -10.87 1.78
N VAL A 269 -5.40 -12.09 1.42
CA VAL A 269 -6.14 -12.38 0.20
C VAL A 269 -7.32 -13.27 0.57
N ASP A 270 -8.54 -12.81 0.32
CA ASP A 270 -9.78 -13.53 0.65
C ASP A 270 -9.79 -13.99 2.12
N GLY A 271 -9.37 -13.09 3.01
CA GLY A 271 -9.27 -13.34 4.46
C GLY A 271 -8.11 -14.22 4.91
N THR A 272 -7.29 -14.74 4.00
CA THR A 272 -6.12 -15.58 4.33
C THR A 272 -4.84 -14.75 4.36
N ALA A 273 -4.08 -14.86 5.44
CA ALA A 273 -2.79 -14.17 5.61
C ALA A 273 -1.63 -14.93 4.93
N TYR A 274 -0.71 -14.19 4.32
CA TYR A 274 0.49 -14.70 3.66
C TYR A 274 1.72 -13.84 4.01
N ALA A 275 2.86 -14.48 4.26
CA ALA A 275 4.14 -13.78 4.38
C ALA A 275 4.51 -13.08 3.07
N CYS A 276 4.73 -11.76 3.10
CA CYS A 276 5.23 -11.01 1.96
C CYS A 276 6.75 -10.75 2.05
N HIS A 277 7.22 -10.18 3.16
CA HIS A 277 8.65 -10.01 3.44
C HIS A 277 8.90 -9.76 4.92
N MET A 278 10.15 -9.91 5.35
CA MET A 278 10.63 -9.50 6.67
C MET A 278 11.88 -8.65 6.53
N ALA A 279 11.90 -7.50 7.19
CA ALA A 279 13.05 -6.61 7.24
C ALA A 279 13.61 -6.56 8.67
N ILE A 280 14.94 -6.59 8.80
CA ILE A 280 15.64 -6.58 10.08
C ILE A 280 16.63 -5.41 10.11
N ALA A 281 16.60 -4.58 11.15
CA ALA A 281 17.57 -3.50 11.32
C ALA A 281 17.85 -3.17 12.78
N ARG A 282 18.90 -2.39 13.04
CA ARG A 282 19.21 -1.83 14.38
C ARG A 282 18.40 -0.57 14.72
N ARG A 283 17.64 -0.06 13.75
CA ARG A 283 16.76 1.11 13.88
C ARG A 283 15.31 0.65 13.81
N TRP A 284 14.42 1.37 14.46
CA TRP A 284 13.00 1.02 14.60
C TRP A 284 12.15 1.44 13.38
N ASP A 285 12.56 2.47 12.65
CA ASP A 285 11.90 3.01 11.47
C ASP A 285 12.31 2.23 10.21
N ILE A 286 11.94 0.95 10.20
CA ILE A 286 12.35 0.01 9.15
C ILE A 286 11.50 0.17 7.90
N TRP A 287 12.16 0.32 6.77
CA TRP A 287 11.63 -0.08 5.45
C TRP A 287 12.56 -1.14 4.85
N TYR A 288 12.08 -1.95 3.91
CA TYR A 288 12.89 -3.05 3.38
C TYR A 288 14.21 -2.57 2.73
N LEU A 289 14.21 -1.36 2.14
CA LEU A 289 15.36 -0.78 1.45
C LEU A 289 16.46 -0.21 2.38
N ASN A 290 16.17 0.23 3.61
CA ASN A 290 17.20 0.64 4.62
C ASN A 290 17.68 -0.52 5.48
N ALA A 291 17.00 -1.67 5.46
CA ALA A 291 17.34 -2.79 6.31
C ALA A 291 18.66 -3.47 5.89
N GLY A 292 19.16 -3.21 4.68
CA GLY A 292 20.41 -3.80 4.18
C GLY A 292 20.34 -5.32 4.06
N MET A 293 19.15 -5.85 3.72
CA MET A 293 18.88 -7.29 3.66
C MET A 293 19.81 -8.01 2.68
N ALA A 294 20.01 -7.45 1.48
CA ALA A 294 20.84 -8.05 0.43
C ALA A 294 22.29 -8.30 0.87
N ALA A 295 22.85 -7.42 1.71
CA ALA A 295 24.23 -7.47 2.17
C ALA A 295 24.46 -8.40 3.37
N SER A 296 23.40 -8.99 3.95
CA SER A 296 23.50 -9.81 5.16
C SER A 296 22.90 -11.20 4.95
N GLU A 297 23.75 -12.22 4.89
CA GLU A 297 23.32 -13.62 4.80
C GLU A 297 22.44 -14.04 5.98
N GLY A 298 22.80 -13.63 7.21
CA GLY A 298 22.01 -13.94 8.40
C GLY A 298 20.57 -13.39 8.32
N LYS A 299 20.42 -12.13 7.91
CA LYS A 299 19.07 -11.53 7.72
C LYS A 299 18.28 -12.24 6.64
N ARG A 300 18.94 -12.60 5.52
CA ARG A 300 18.30 -13.35 4.42
C ARG A 300 17.86 -14.75 4.87
N LEU A 301 18.67 -15.44 5.66
CA LEU A 301 18.31 -16.76 6.19
C LEU A 301 17.12 -16.68 7.14
N GLU A 302 17.05 -15.63 7.96
CA GLU A 302 15.93 -15.41 8.87
C GLU A 302 14.64 -15.10 8.10
N GLU A 303 14.69 -14.23 7.09
CA GLU A 303 13.54 -13.97 6.20
C GLU A 303 13.10 -15.23 5.44
N ALA A 304 14.06 -16.01 4.91
CA ALA A 304 13.77 -17.29 4.26
C ALA A 304 13.01 -18.24 5.21
N THR A 305 13.46 -18.33 6.46
CA THR A 305 12.84 -19.17 7.49
C THR A 305 11.43 -18.67 7.81
N PHE A 306 11.23 -17.36 7.96
CA PHE A 306 9.93 -16.75 8.16
C PHE A 306 8.96 -17.11 7.02
N MET A 307 9.36 -16.94 5.76
CA MET A 307 8.51 -17.25 4.61
C MET A 307 8.21 -18.75 4.49
N GLN A 308 9.22 -19.60 4.63
CA GLN A 308 9.07 -21.05 4.46
C GLN A 308 8.20 -21.67 5.55
N THR A 309 8.27 -21.15 6.78
CA THR A 309 7.60 -21.72 7.94
C THR A 309 6.38 -20.91 8.40
N PHE A 310 5.94 -19.91 7.63
CA PHE A 310 4.88 -18.98 8.01
C PHE A 310 3.65 -19.70 8.59
N ASP A 311 3.10 -20.68 7.86
CA ASP A 311 1.85 -21.37 8.24
C ASP A 311 1.94 -22.20 9.52
N ILE A 312 3.15 -22.68 9.88
CA ILE A 312 3.38 -23.52 11.06
C ILE A 312 4.07 -22.77 12.21
N GLY A 313 4.64 -21.60 11.91
CA GLY A 313 5.37 -20.72 12.81
C GLY A 313 4.58 -19.44 13.10
N PHE A 314 4.98 -18.32 12.46
CA PHE A 314 4.40 -16.99 12.72
C PHE A 314 2.87 -16.97 12.54
N GLY A 315 2.37 -17.42 11.39
CA GLY A 315 0.94 -17.47 11.08
C GLY A 315 0.15 -18.37 12.03
N ARG A 316 0.75 -19.47 12.51
CA ARG A 316 0.11 -20.34 13.52
C ARG A 316 0.03 -19.67 14.88
N ARG A 317 1.10 -19.01 15.34
CA ARG A 317 1.13 -18.31 16.63
C ARG A 317 0.10 -17.18 16.67
N HIS A 318 -0.01 -16.43 15.57
CA HIS A 318 -0.90 -15.28 15.45
C HIS A 318 -2.24 -15.62 14.79
N ARG A 319 -2.61 -16.90 14.65
CA ARG A 319 -3.78 -17.34 13.86
C ARG A 319 -5.08 -16.61 14.23
N SER A 320 -5.38 -16.53 15.52
CA SER A 320 -6.60 -15.85 16.01
C SER A 320 -6.56 -14.35 15.71
N VAL A 321 -5.41 -13.72 15.90
CA VAL A 321 -5.21 -12.29 15.67
C VAL A 321 -5.34 -11.95 14.19
N LEU A 322 -4.66 -12.70 13.32
CA LEU A 322 -4.72 -12.52 11.87
C LEU A 322 -6.14 -12.74 11.33
N ALA A 323 -6.86 -13.75 11.85
CA ALA A 323 -8.25 -13.98 11.49
C ALA A 323 -9.16 -12.81 11.91
N ALA A 324 -8.97 -12.28 13.12
CA ALA A 324 -9.74 -11.14 13.62
C ALA A 324 -9.44 -9.85 12.83
N ILE A 325 -8.18 -9.60 12.45
CA ILE A 325 -7.79 -8.49 11.58
C ILE A 325 -8.51 -8.60 10.23
N ALA A 326 -8.42 -9.78 9.60
CA ALA A 326 -9.07 -10.05 8.32
C ALA A 326 -10.59 -9.83 8.37
N GLU A 327 -11.25 -10.32 9.42
CA GLU A 327 -12.69 -10.16 9.61
C GLU A 327 -13.09 -8.69 9.79
N ARG A 328 -12.37 -7.94 10.64
CA ARG A 328 -12.74 -6.56 10.97
C ARG A 328 -12.41 -5.56 9.85
N ILE A 329 -11.27 -5.71 9.18
CA ILE A 329 -10.94 -4.90 8.00
C ILE A 329 -11.87 -5.25 6.84
N GLY A 330 -12.11 -6.55 6.63
CA GLY A 330 -13.09 -7.05 5.67
C GLY A 330 -12.75 -6.73 4.21
N LEU A 331 -11.56 -6.25 3.88
CA LEU A 331 -11.12 -6.08 2.49
C LEU A 331 -10.77 -7.44 1.88
N ASP A 332 -11.04 -7.58 0.58
CA ASP A 332 -10.71 -8.79 -0.18
C ASP A 332 -9.19 -8.93 -0.37
N TYR A 333 -8.51 -7.80 -0.55
CA TYR A 333 -7.05 -7.71 -0.64
C TYR A 333 -6.54 -6.51 0.14
N PHE A 334 -5.66 -6.72 1.11
CA PHE A 334 -4.98 -5.65 1.83
C PHE A 334 -3.68 -6.18 2.45
N ILE A 335 -2.87 -5.28 3.00
CA ILE A 335 -1.59 -5.58 3.59
C ILE A 335 -1.55 -4.97 4.97
N ILE A 336 -0.82 -5.61 5.89
CA ILE A 336 -0.40 -4.97 7.14
C ILE A 336 1.13 -5.00 7.23
N ASP A 337 1.65 -3.96 7.86
CA ASP A 337 3.00 -3.97 8.39
C ASP A 337 2.94 -4.10 9.91
N CYS A 338 3.70 -5.06 10.44
CA CYS A 338 3.61 -5.47 11.83
C CYS A 338 4.95 -5.94 12.41
N ALA A 339 4.99 -6.17 13.71
CA ALA A 339 6.09 -6.75 14.45
C ALA A 339 5.56 -7.74 15.50
N GLU A 340 6.46 -8.52 16.10
CA GLU A 340 6.18 -9.31 17.30
C GLU A 340 6.84 -8.59 18.49
N THR A 341 6.06 -8.27 19.52
CA THR A 341 6.59 -7.63 20.73
C THR A 341 7.35 -8.63 21.61
N LYS A 342 8.10 -8.14 22.60
CA LYS A 342 8.85 -8.99 23.57
C LYS A 342 7.95 -9.97 24.34
N ASN A 343 6.67 -9.63 24.55
CA ASN A 343 5.69 -10.51 25.19
C ASN A 343 4.87 -11.36 24.20
N GLY A 344 5.23 -11.36 22.91
CA GLY A 344 4.62 -12.21 21.89
C GLY A 344 3.31 -11.70 21.30
N ALA A 345 2.90 -10.45 21.57
CA ALA A 345 1.75 -9.84 20.91
C ALA A 345 2.10 -9.40 19.48
N LEU A 346 1.13 -9.41 18.58
CA LEU A 346 1.28 -8.84 17.25
C LEU A 346 1.15 -7.32 17.36
N LEU A 347 2.20 -6.57 17.06
CA LEU A 347 2.17 -5.11 16.97
C LEU A 347 1.85 -4.69 15.54
N VAL A 348 0.73 -4.01 15.30
CA VAL A 348 0.39 -3.48 13.96
C VAL A 348 0.76 -2.00 13.88
N PHE A 349 1.47 -1.62 12.81
CA PHE A 349 1.89 -0.24 12.54
C PHE A 349 0.94 0.46 11.55
N GLU A 350 0.48 -0.28 10.55
CA GLU A 350 -0.37 0.20 9.47
C GLU A 350 -1.06 -0.96 8.78
N ALA A 351 -2.20 -0.67 8.17
CA ALA A 351 -2.83 -1.48 7.15
C ALA A 351 -3.05 -0.60 5.93
N ASP A 352 -2.83 -1.13 4.74
CA ASP A 352 -3.04 -0.42 3.48
C ASP A 352 -3.54 -1.39 2.41
N ASN A 353 -4.13 -0.86 1.33
CA ASN A 353 -4.43 -1.65 0.13
C ASN A 353 -3.39 -1.46 -0.98
N THR A 354 -2.44 -0.52 -0.85
CA THR A 354 -1.54 -0.11 -1.94
C THR A 354 -0.08 -0.53 -1.77
N ALA A 355 0.30 -1.18 -0.67
CA ALA A 355 1.64 -1.72 -0.51
C ALA A 355 2.00 -2.66 -1.67
N VAL A 356 3.18 -2.43 -2.23
CA VAL A 356 3.66 -3.19 -3.38
C VAL A 356 3.99 -4.63 -2.97
N VAL A 357 3.33 -5.58 -3.63
CA VAL A 357 3.66 -7.01 -3.59
C VAL A 357 4.14 -7.40 -4.98
N HIS A 358 5.38 -7.84 -5.08
CA HIS A 358 6.06 -8.00 -6.36
C HIS A 358 7.08 -9.13 -6.30
N ASN A 359 7.46 -9.66 -7.47
CA ASN A 359 8.50 -10.68 -7.61
C ASN A 359 9.73 -10.12 -8.35
N MET A 360 10.13 -8.90 -8.01
CA MET A 360 11.22 -8.19 -8.72
C MET A 360 12.59 -8.44 -8.11
N ASP A 361 12.64 -8.88 -6.85
CA ASP A 361 13.90 -9.17 -6.14
C ASP A 361 14.73 -10.21 -6.90
N SER A 362 16.05 -10.00 -6.96
CA SER A 362 16.95 -10.93 -7.65
C SER A 362 16.88 -12.33 -7.02
N PRO A 363 16.56 -13.39 -7.80
CA PRO A 363 16.54 -14.75 -7.28
C PRO A 363 17.94 -15.26 -6.88
N ASP A 364 19.01 -14.66 -7.40
CA ASP A 364 20.38 -15.00 -6.99
C ASP A 364 20.67 -14.52 -5.56
N VAL A 365 20.04 -13.42 -5.14
CA VAL A 365 20.19 -12.85 -3.80
C VAL A 365 19.12 -13.39 -2.85
N PHE A 366 17.88 -13.53 -3.32
CA PHE A 366 16.71 -13.90 -2.53
C PHE A 366 15.98 -15.11 -3.13
N PRO A 367 16.61 -16.30 -3.20
CA PRO A 367 16.07 -17.46 -3.93
C PRO A 367 14.72 -17.99 -3.38
N TYR A 368 14.40 -17.67 -2.13
CA TYR A 368 13.15 -18.07 -1.46
C TYR A 368 11.96 -17.16 -1.77
N LYS A 369 12.18 -15.94 -2.29
CA LYS A 369 11.08 -14.98 -2.57
C LYS A 369 10.21 -15.40 -3.76
N PRO A 370 10.76 -15.80 -4.93
CA PRO A 370 9.92 -16.19 -6.06
C PRO A 370 8.87 -17.27 -5.79
N PRO A 371 9.18 -18.41 -5.15
CA PRO A 371 8.15 -19.38 -4.82
C PRO A 371 7.11 -18.83 -3.83
N GLN A 372 7.49 -17.95 -2.91
CA GLN A 372 6.55 -17.33 -1.98
C GLN A 372 5.62 -16.32 -2.68
N MET A 373 6.15 -15.44 -3.53
CA MET A 373 5.36 -14.44 -4.27
C MET A 373 4.35 -15.10 -5.20
N ARG A 374 4.75 -16.17 -5.90
CA ARG A 374 3.83 -16.95 -6.75
C ARG A 374 2.65 -17.55 -5.98
N LYS A 375 2.80 -17.90 -4.69
CA LYS A 375 1.67 -18.34 -3.86
C LYS A 375 0.66 -17.21 -3.65
N ILE A 376 1.13 -15.99 -3.38
CA ILE A 376 0.27 -14.82 -3.19
C ILE A 376 -0.43 -14.47 -4.51
N PHE A 377 0.29 -14.49 -5.63
CA PHE A 377 -0.28 -14.19 -6.94
C PHE A 377 -1.35 -15.21 -7.33
N ALA A 378 -1.09 -16.50 -7.10
CA ALA A 378 -2.07 -17.56 -7.31
C ALA A 378 -3.31 -17.37 -6.41
N ALA A 379 -3.12 -17.04 -5.12
CA ALA A 379 -4.25 -16.76 -4.22
C ALA A 379 -5.10 -15.57 -4.70
N PHE A 380 -4.47 -14.50 -5.19
CA PHE A 380 -5.16 -13.33 -5.71
C PHE A 380 -5.95 -13.65 -6.99
N ALA A 381 -5.34 -14.37 -7.92
CA ALA A 381 -6.01 -14.86 -9.12
C ALA A 381 -7.20 -15.76 -8.76
N ASP A 382 -7.02 -16.73 -7.86
CA ASP A 382 -8.06 -17.65 -7.40
C ASP A 382 -9.24 -16.91 -6.74
N MET A 383 -8.96 -15.88 -5.94
CA MET A 383 -9.99 -15.01 -5.35
C MET A 383 -10.85 -14.36 -6.44
N ILE A 384 -10.23 -13.81 -7.48
CA ILE A 384 -10.95 -13.23 -8.63
C ILE A 384 -11.82 -14.29 -9.31
N VAL A 385 -11.28 -15.50 -9.56
CA VAL A 385 -12.04 -16.59 -10.20
C VAL A 385 -13.26 -16.97 -9.38
N LYS A 386 -13.11 -17.13 -8.06
CA LYS A 386 -14.22 -17.48 -7.16
C LYS A 386 -15.31 -16.42 -7.15
N ARG A 387 -14.94 -15.15 -7.09
CA ARG A 387 -15.89 -14.02 -7.08
C ARG A 387 -16.67 -13.93 -8.39
N ALA A 388 -15.99 -14.11 -9.53
CA ALA A 388 -16.63 -14.15 -10.83
C ALA A 388 -17.64 -15.32 -10.96
N ALA A 389 -17.24 -16.53 -10.53
CA ALA A 389 -18.09 -17.71 -10.59
C ALA A 389 -19.34 -17.59 -9.72
N ALA A 390 -19.18 -17.12 -8.47
CA ALA A 390 -20.30 -16.91 -7.55
C ALA A 390 -21.35 -15.93 -8.09
N ALA A 391 -20.91 -14.86 -8.78
CA ALA A 391 -21.81 -13.91 -9.42
C ALA A 391 -22.54 -14.48 -10.63
N ALA A 392 -21.86 -15.32 -11.42
CA ALA A 392 -22.49 -16.01 -12.55
C ALA A 392 -23.57 -16.99 -12.07
N GLU A 393 -23.33 -17.70 -10.97
CA GLU A 393 -24.32 -18.60 -10.33
C GLU A 393 -25.52 -17.84 -9.77
N GLN A 394 -25.33 -16.65 -9.18
CA GLN A 394 -26.43 -15.83 -8.67
C GLN A 394 -27.29 -15.19 -9.78
N ALA A 395 -26.72 -15.02 -10.98
CA ALA A 395 -27.41 -14.43 -12.13
C ALA A 395 -28.15 -15.47 -13.00
N ALA A 396 -27.85 -16.76 -12.85
CA ALA A 396 -28.48 -17.88 -13.54
C ALA A 396 -29.70 -18.40 -12.75
#